data_AF-A0A6I2KVJ3-F1
#
_entry.id   AF-A0A6I2KVJ3-F1
#
_cell.length_a   1.000
_cell.length_b   1.000
_cell.length_c   1.000
_cell.angle_alpha   90.00
_cell.angle_beta   90.00
_cell.angle_gamma   90.00
#
_symmetry.space_group_name_H-M   'P 1'
#
loop_
_entity.id
_entity.type
_entity.pdbx_description
1 polymer ?
#
loop_
_entity_poly.entity_id
_entity_poly.type
_entity_poly.pdbx_seq_one_letter_code
_entity_poly.pdbx_strand_id
1 'polypeptide(L)'
;MEARVEKLEDFATETRDRLVKIESRLEQTAANVSALQVEMHKGFAEIIKWMVGIAIALGATGITVITFVLNNATPKAPAQPPIVIYTSAQPPVAAPAPKP
;
A
#
# COMPACT_ATOMS: atom_id res chain seq x y z
N MET A 1 -32.42 -31.64 63.95
CA MET A 1 -32.46 -30.43 63.08
C MET A 1 -31.07 -29.92 62.78
N GLU A 2 -30.15 -29.93 63.75
CA GLU A 2 -28.76 -29.43 63.64
C GLU A 2 -27.98 -29.97 62.43
N ALA A 3 -28.00 -31.29 62.18
CA ALA A 3 -27.29 -31.87 61.01
C ALA A 3 -27.78 -31.36 59.63
N ARG A 4 -29.03 -30.86 59.53
CA ARG A 4 -29.52 -30.24 58.29
C ARG A 4 -29.04 -28.79 58.16
N VAL A 5 -28.83 -28.11 59.28
CA VAL A 5 -28.32 -26.74 59.32
C VAL A 5 -26.84 -26.74 58.93
N GLU A 6 -26.05 -27.63 59.52
CA GLU A 6 -24.61 -27.81 59.19
C GLU A 6 -24.41 -28.09 57.69
N LYS A 7 -25.20 -29.00 57.11
CA LYS A 7 -25.14 -29.29 55.67
C LYS A 7 -25.50 -28.10 54.78
N LEU A 8 -26.40 -27.22 55.24
CA LEU A 8 -26.75 -26.00 54.51
C LEU A 8 -25.64 -24.95 54.60
N GLU A 9 -24.96 -24.86 55.75
CA GLU A 9 -23.82 -23.97 55.96
C GLU A 9 -22.63 -24.38 55.08
N ASP A 10 -22.34 -25.67 54.99
CA ASP A 10 -21.32 -26.22 54.09
C ASP A 10 -21.64 -25.93 52.62
N PHE A 11 -22.89 -26.17 52.21
CA PHE A 11 -23.33 -25.89 50.84
C PHE A 11 -23.28 -24.40 50.51
N ALA A 12 -23.68 -23.54 51.45
CA ALA A 12 -23.61 -22.09 51.29
C ALA A 12 -22.15 -21.62 51.13
N THR A 13 -21.23 -22.21 51.90
CA THR A 13 -19.80 -21.92 51.82
C THR A 13 -19.21 -22.38 50.48
N GLU A 14 -19.48 -23.62 50.05
CA GLU A 14 -19.02 -24.13 48.75
C GLU A 14 -19.57 -23.28 47.58
N THR A 15 -20.85 -22.90 47.66
CA THR A 15 -21.50 -22.07 46.62
C THR A 15 -20.87 -20.69 46.56
N ARG A 16 -20.58 -20.07 47.72
CA ARG A 16 -19.89 -18.78 47.79
C ARG A 16 -18.51 -18.85 47.16
N ASP A 17 -17.72 -19.88 47.48
CA ASP A 17 -16.38 -20.04 46.92
C ASP A 17 -16.40 -20.23 45.40
N ARG A 18 -17.37 -21.00 44.90
CA ARG A 18 -17.59 -21.15 43.45
C ARG A 18 -17.98 -19.83 42.78
N LEU A 19 -18.84 -19.03 43.41
CA LEU A 19 -19.24 -17.72 42.90
C LEU A 19 -18.05 -16.77 42.81
N VAL A 20 -17.24 -16.68 43.88
CA VAL A 20 -16.02 -15.85 43.89
C VAL A 20 -15.05 -16.27 42.79
N LYS A 21 -14.89 -17.59 42.57
CA LYS A 21 -14.03 -18.10 41.49
C LYS A 21 -14.58 -17.77 40.10
N ILE A 22 -15.90 -17.80 39.92
CA ILE A 22 -16.53 -17.43 38.65
C ILE A 22 -16.38 -15.93 38.39
N GLU A 23 -16.62 -15.09 39.38
CA GLU A 23 -16.48 -13.64 39.30
C GLU A 23 -15.04 -13.25 38.92
N SER A 24 -14.04 -13.84 39.58
CA SER A 24 -12.64 -13.64 39.23
C SER A 24 -12.31 -14.05 37.78
N ARG A 25 -12.82 -15.20 37.32
CA ARG A 25 -12.63 -15.64 35.92
C ARG A 25 -13.35 -14.74 34.92
N LEU A 26 -14.49 -14.17 35.32
CA LEU A 26 -15.27 -13.26 34.49
C LEU A 26 -14.54 -11.92 34.33
N GLU A 27 -14.02 -11.36 35.43
CA GLU A 27 -13.17 -10.17 35.41
C GLU A 27 -11.91 -10.37 34.56
N GLN A 28 -11.23 -11.51 34.73
CA GLN A 28 -10.06 -11.85 33.92
C GLN A 28 -10.42 -11.94 32.43
N THR A 29 -11.58 -12.53 32.10
CA THR A 29 -12.07 -12.63 30.73
C THR A 29 -12.40 -11.26 30.15
N ALA A 30 -13.09 -10.40 30.92
CA ALA A 30 -13.40 -9.03 30.52
C ALA A 30 -12.12 -8.21 30.23
N ALA A 31 -11.11 -8.34 31.10
CA ALA A 31 -9.81 -7.70 30.89
C ALA A 31 -9.12 -8.22 29.61
N ASN A 32 -9.12 -9.53 29.37
CA ASN A 32 -8.54 -10.12 28.17
C ASN A 32 -9.25 -9.67 26.90
N VAL A 33 -10.58 -9.59 26.90
CA VAL A 33 -11.36 -9.11 25.75
C VAL A 33 -11.05 -7.64 25.47
N SER A 34 -10.97 -6.81 26.50
CA SER A 34 -10.59 -5.40 26.35
C SER A 34 -9.17 -5.26 25.78
N ALA A 35 -8.22 -6.04 26.26
CA ALA A 35 -6.84 -6.04 25.76
C ALA A 35 -6.78 -6.49 24.29
N LEU A 36 -7.53 -7.55 23.94
CA LEU A 36 -7.62 -8.05 22.58
C LEU A 36 -8.23 -7.00 21.63
N GLN A 37 -9.25 -6.26 22.08
CA GLN A 37 -9.84 -5.19 21.30
C GLN A 37 -8.82 -4.10 20.98
N VAL A 38 -8.02 -3.67 21.96
CA VAL A 38 -6.94 -2.69 21.75
C VAL A 38 -5.90 -3.21 20.77
N GLU A 39 -5.46 -4.45 20.94
CA GLU A 39 -4.48 -5.08 20.05
C GLU A 39 -5.02 -5.23 18.62
N MET A 40 -6.30 -5.58 18.45
CA MET A 40 -6.94 -5.64 17.13
C MET A 40 -6.95 -4.27 16.44
N HIS A 41 -7.32 -3.19 17.14
CA HIS A 41 -7.33 -1.85 16.56
C HIS A 41 -5.93 -1.42 16.12
N LYS A 42 -4.91 -1.72 16.93
CA LYS A 42 -3.51 -1.45 16.60
C LYS A 42 -3.04 -2.29 15.41
N GLY A 43 -3.35 -3.58 15.41
CA GLY A 43 -3.01 -4.52 14.34
C GLY A 43 -3.62 -4.12 12.99
N PHE A 44 -4.90 -3.73 12.98
CA PHE A 44 -5.55 -3.24 11.76
C PHE A 44 -4.90 -1.96 11.23
N ALA A 45 -4.59 -1.00 12.12
CA ALA A 45 -3.92 0.24 11.70
C ALA A 45 -2.54 -0.03 11.08
N GLU A 46 -1.75 -0.93 11.68
CA GLU A 46 -0.43 -1.30 11.15
C GLU A 46 -0.55 -2.05 9.82
N ILE A 47 -1.51 -2.97 9.68
CA ILE A 47 -1.78 -3.68 8.40
C ILE A 47 -2.17 -2.68 7.30
N ILE A 48 -3.07 -1.74 7.58
CA ILE A 48 -3.51 -0.73 6.61
C ILE A 48 -2.32 0.12 6.17
N LYS A 49 -1.49 0.58 7.12
CA LYS A 49 -0.28 1.36 6.83
C LYS A 49 0.67 0.61 5.88
N TRP A 50 0.96 -0.66 6.14
CA TRP A 50 1.81 -1.47 5.26
C TRP A 50 1.18 -1.75 3.91
N MET A 51 -0.13 -2.00 3.87
CA MET A 51 -0.87 -2.21 2.63
C MET A 51 -0.80 -0.99 1.72
N VAL A 52 -1.02 0.21 2.27
CA VAL A 52 -0.88 1.48 1.55
C VAL A 52 0.56 1.69 1.10
N GLY A 53 1.54 1.43 1.97
CA GLY A 53 2.96 1.54 1.64
C GLY A 53 3.37 0.64 0.46
N ILE A 54 2.96 -0.62 0.47
CA ILE A 54 3.22 -1.58 -0.62
C ILE A 54 2.50 -1.16 -1.90
N ALA A 55 1.25 -0.72 -1.82
CA ALA A 55 0.49 -0.27 -2.98
C ALA A 55 1.16 0.93 -3.68
N ILE A 56 1.65 1.91 -2.91
CA ILE A 56 2.39 3.06 -3.45
C ILE A 56 3.70 2.60 -4.08
N ALA A 57 4.46 1.73 -3.41
CA ALA A 57 5.73 1.23 -3.91
C ALA A 57 5.57 0.44 -5.22
N LEU A 58 4.57 -0.44 -5.30
CA LEU A 58 4.25 -1.20 -6.51
C LEU A 58 3.74 -0.29 -7.62
N GLY A 59 2.88 0.68 -7.30
CA GLY A 59 2.39 1.67 -8.26
C GLY A 59 3.52 2.49 -8.87
N ALA A 60 4.40 3.03 -8.04
CA ALA A 60 5.59 3.76 -8.49
C ALA A 60 6.47 2.86 -9.36
N THR A 61 6.80 1.65 -8.90
CA THR A 61 7.63 0.70 -9.66
C THR A 61 7.02 0.38 -11.01
N GLY A 62 5.71 0.13 -11.08
CA GLY A 62 4.99 -0.14 -12.33
C GLY A 62 5.07 1.02 -13.31
N ILE A 63 4.85 2.26 -12.85
CA ILE A 63 5.00 3.47 -13.68
C ILE A 63 6.43 3.59 -14.20
N THR A 64 7.43 3.37 -13.36
CA THR A 64 8.84 3.43 -13.76
C THR A 64 9.13 2.40 -14.84
N VAL A 65 8.71 1.14 -14.66
CA VAL A 65 8.91 0.08 -15.65
C VAL A 65 8.25 0.44 -16.98
N ILE A 66 6.99 0.87 -16.98
CA ILE A 66 6.28 1.26 -18.21
C ILE A 66 7.01 2.42 -18.91
N THR A 67 7.46 3.42 -18.15
CA THR A 67 8.17 4.58 -18.70
C THR A 67 9.49 4.17 -19.35
N PHE A 68 10.27 3.31 -18.69
CA PHE A 68 11.53 2.81 -19.24
C PHE A 68 11.32 1.93 -20.47
N VAL A 69 10.30 1.07 -20.46
CA VAL A 69 9.94 0.24 -21.61
C VAL A 69 9.56 1.13 -22.79
N LEU A 70 8.67 2.10 -22.61
CA LEU A 70 8.26 2.99 -23.71
C LEU A 70 9.40 3.85 -24.24
N ASN A 71 10.27 4.37 -23.37
CA ASN A 71 11.42 5.19 -23.76
C ASN A 71 12.50 4.39 -24.51
N ASN A 72 12.59 3.06 -24.30
CA ASN A 72 13.54 2.18 -24.99
C ASN A 72 12.92 1.31 -26.10
N ALA A 73 11.59 1.27 -26.25
CA ALA A 73 10.91 0.39 -27.22
C ALA A 73 10.95 0.91 -28.67
N THR A 74 11.34 2.17 -28.90
CA THR A 74 11.53 2.70 -30.26
C THR A 74 13.02 2.76 -30.59
N PRO A 75 13.47 2.13 -31.71
CA PRO A 75 14.82 2.32 -32.21
C PRO A 75 15.05 3.81 -32.47
N LYS A 76 16.03 4.40 -31.78
CA LYS A 76 16.43 5.78 -32.05
C LYS A 76 16.88 5.85 -33.50
N ALA A 77 16.13 6.58 -34.32
CA ALA A 77 16.48 6.77 -35.72
C ALA A 77 17.93 7.29 -35.81
N PRO A 78 18.76 6.76 -36.73
CA PRO A 78 20.11 7.27 -36.92
C PRO A 78 20.02 8.77 -37.17
N ALA A 79 20.83 9.54 -36.43
CA ALA A 79 20.89 10.99 -36.58
C ALA A 79 21.14 11.30 -38.07
N GLN A 80 20.16 11.93 -38.72
CA GLN A 80 20.31 12.31 -40.12
C GLN A 80 21.47 13.32 -40.21
N PRO A 81 22.49 13.08 -41.07
CA PRO A 81 23.57 14.03 -41.24
C PRO A 81 23.01 15.37 -41.76
N PRO A 82 23.58 16.51 -41.36
CA PRO A 82 23.13 17.82 -41.79
C PRO A 82 23.07 17.90 -43.32
N ILE A 83 21.92 18.27 -43.86
CA ILE A 83 21.75 18.52 -45.30
C ILE A 83 22.44 19.85 -45.62
N VAL A 84 23.64 19.78 -46.20
CA VAL A 84 24.34 20.95 -46.73
C VAL A 84 23.79 21.24 -48.12
N ILE A 85 22.96 22.27 -48.24
CA ILE A 85 22.48 22.76 -49.54
C ILE A 85 23.57 23.66 -50.12
N TYR A 86 24.28 23.16 -51.13
CA TYR A 86 25.13 24.01 -51.97
C TYR A 86 24.26 24.70 -53.00
N THR A 87 24.02 26.00 -52.82
CA THR A 87 23.48 26.82 -53.92
C THR A 87 24.60 27.02 -54.94
N SER A 88 24.54 26.33 -56.07
CA SER A 88 25.36 26.69 -57.22
C SER A 88 24.89 28.06 -57.71
N ALA A 89 25.82 29.02 -57.79
CA ALA A 89 25.53 30.31 -58.40
C ALA A 89 25.10 30.07 -59.85
N GLN A 90 23.83 30.37 -60.14
CA GLN A 90 23.26 30.29 -61.47
C GLN A 90 24.08 31.23 -62.39
N PRO A 91 24.60 30.75 -63.54
CA PRO A 91 25.37 31.60 -64.44
C PRO A 91 24.52 32.80 -64.89
N PRO A 92 25.10 34.00 -65.01
CA PRO A 92 24.37 35.18 -65.45
C PRO A 92 23.78 34.91 -66.83
N VAL A 93 22.45 34.97 -66.92
CA VAL A 93 21.72 34.87 -68.18
C VAL A 93 22.14 36.07 -69.03
N ALA A 94 22.78 35.80 -70.17
CA ALA A 94 23.23 36.82 -71.10
C ALA A 94 22.01 37.62 -71.59
N ALA A 95 22.10 38.94 -71.43
CA ALA A 95 21.10 39.87 -71.92
C ALA A 95 20.95 39.72 -73.45
N PRO A 96 19.72 39.67 -73.99
CA PRO A 96 19.53 39.61 -75.43
C PRO A 96 19.89 40.96 -76.07
N ALA A 97 20.79 40.94 -77.04
CA ALA A 97 21.00 42.01 -78.00
C ALA A 97 20.92 41.41 -79.42
N PRO A 98 20.67 42.19 -80.47
CA PRO A 98 19.83 43.38 -80.65
C PRO A 98 18.79 43.14 -81.77
N LYS A 99 18.07 44.16 -82.24
CA LYS A 99 17.31 44.10 -83.51
C LYS A 99 17.65 45.34 -84.37
N PRO A 100 17.81 45.19 -85.71
CA PRO A 100 18.34 46.23 -86.61
C PRO A 100 17.45 47.47 -86.76
#